data_AF-A0A7S4U8H0-F1
#
_entry.id   AF-A0A7S4U8H0-F1
#
_cell.length_a   1.000
_cell.length_b   1.000
_cell.length_c   1.000
_cell.angle_alpha   90.00
_cell.angle_beta   90.00
_cell.angle_gamma   90.00
#
_symmetry.space_group_name_H-M   'P 1'
#
loop_
_entity.id
_entity.type
_entity.pdbx_description
1 polymer ?
#
loop_
_entity_poly.entity_id
_entity_poly.type
_entity_poly.pdbx_seq_one_letter_code
_entity_poly.pdbx_strand_id
1 'polypeptide(L)'
;EMKSFLLCVLLAVLLVAVCDAHICIIHPRQVGPMNISIPGSHDCYRRTPYCGGFTDGPITVFPSGQTSQVTMQQNLNHFYTGKPGYFILQFSESMAPSASDWVVLDKWDDWPGNEMINQINFTRYITFPDVECNPCLLGAQYVSYNPYEVDPSSNTDAIFYNCANIALQKQTSVGDSFEETPEPFTIKQTPRKVQDDVESCCTPDVWEGEGIGNDYQGEYTIRVVWDAKLKRTRWDRKGFIEPPGNASIDSTIITFYDSGPPFFSYVIDNTLGTCAIYGADEFYDWCFGSDRSMTTSQILDFEEEKVIVWQNPTNQFTFTAHHERCLPRTLHHQSSSWAFNRYRLDFNATHFFDLPSSCSTAKWEDPCGKKLPEDDPRRAFVL
;
A
#
# COMPACT_ATOMS: atom_id res chain seq x y z
N GLU A 1 44.83 12.14 5.79
CA GLU A 1 43.85 12.26 4.68
C GLU A 1 43.17 10.93 4.32
N MET A 2 43.90 9.83 4.14
CA MET A 2 43.30 8.52 3.76
C MET A 2 42.31 7.91 4.79
N LYS A 3 42.47 8.20 6.09
CA LYS A 3 41.57 7.72 7.16
C LYS A 3 40.19 8.40 7.15
N SER A 4 40.10 9.66 6.75
CA SER A 4 38.82 10.39 6.66
C SER A 4 38.02 9.95 5.43
N PHE A 5 38.69 9.64 4.32
CA PHE A 5 38.02 9.13 3.12
C PHE A 5 37.43 7.73 3.35
N LEU A 6 38.17 6.83 4.01
CA LEU A 6 37.69 5.48 4.32
C LEU A 6 36.50 5.50 5.30
N LEU A 7 36.49 6.44 6.26
CA LEU A 7 35.39 6.63 7.21
C LEU A 7 34.12 7.16 6.51
N CYS A 8 34.26 8.12 5.59
CA CYS A 8 33.12 8.62 4.80
C CYS A 8 32.54 7.54 3.87
N VAL A 9 33.37 6.69 3.27
CA VAL A 9 32.90 5.57 2.45
C VAL A 9 32.23 4.49 3.32
N LEU A 10 32.74 4.19 4.52
CA LEU A 10 32.09 3.26 5.44
C LEU A 10 30.75 3.80 5.98
N LEU A 11 30.66 5.09 6.30
CA LEU A 11 29.41 5.74 6.70
C LEU A 11 28.38 5.77 5.56
N ALA A 12 28.82 5.97 4.32
CA ALA A 12 27.94 5.94 3.16
C ALA A 12 27.39 4.52 2.86
N VAL A 13 28.12 3.47 3.22
CA VAL A 13 27.67 2.07 3.07
C VAL A 13 26.80 1.59 4.24
N LEU A 14 26.88 2.23 5.41
CA LEU A 14 25.99 1.96 6.56
C LEU A 14 24.62 2.66 6.47
N LEU A 15 24.41 3.54 5.48
CA LEU A 15 23.12 4.17 5.16
C LEU A 15 22.24 3.24 4.28
N VAL A 16 22.15 1.96 4.63
CA VAL A 16 21.10 1.10 4.07
C VAL A 16 19.80 1.57 4.71
N ALA A 17 19.05 2.38 3.98
CA ALA A 17 17.69 2.74 4.33
C ALA A 17 16.93 1.45 4.61
N VAL A 18 16.27 1.38 5.77
CA VAL A 18 15.29 0.34 6.04
C VAL A 18 13.97 0.97 5.62
N CYS A 19 13.61 0.77 4.35
CA CYS A 19 12.25 1.00 3.90
C CYS A 19 11.47 -0.27 4.27
N ASP A 20 10.31 -0.08 4.89
CA ASP A 20 9.55 -1.19 5.47
C ASP A 20 8.16 -1.27 4.85
N ALA A 21 7.91 -2.15 3.88
CA ALA A 21 6.54 -2.47 3.51
C ALA A 21 5.84 -3.39 4.50
N HIS A 22 4.52 -3.25 4.57
CA HIS A 22 3.75 -3.87 5.63
C HIS A 22 2.50 -4.50 5.05
N ILE A 23 2.39 -5.82 5.19
CA ILE A 23 1.15 -6.53 4.88
C ILE A 23 0.70 -7.32 6.11
N CYS A 24 -0.61 -7.39 6.32
CA CYS A 24 -1.18 -8.20 7.39
C CYS A 24 -2.35 -9.03 6.85
N ILE A 25 -2.45 -10.31 7.23
CA ILE A 25 -3.64 -11.11 6.95
C ILE A 25 -4.64 -10.87 8.07
N ILE A 26 -5.76 -10.21 7.74
CA ILE A 26 -6.83 -9.87 8.68
C ILE A 26 -7.72 -11.09 8.90
N HIS A 27 -8.15 -11.73 7.81
CA HIS A 27 -8.99 -12.92 7.84
C HIS A 27 -8.51 -13.94 6.79
N PRO A 28 -8.13 -15.16 7.19
CA PRO A 28 -7.95 -15.63 8.56
C PRO A 28 -6.89 -14.79 9.31
N ARG A 29 -7.01 -14.69 10.64
CA ARG A 29 -6.06 -13.87 11.41
C ARG A 29 -4.64 -14.44 11.25
N GLN A 30 -3.68 -13.59 10.90
CA GLN A 30 -2.28 -14.00 10.79
C GLN A 30 -1.73 -14.63 12.09
N VAL A 31 -0.68 -15.44 11.97
CA VAL A 31 0.08 -15.96 13.12
C VAL A 31 0.85 -14.84 13.82
N GLY A 32 1.08 -14.93 15.12
CA GLY A 32 1.83 -13.93 15.89
C GLY A 32 1.08 -12.62 16.19
N PRO A 33 1.80 -11.57 16.62
CA PRO A 33 1.27 -10.23 16.82
C PRO A 33 0.62 -9.66 15.55
N MET A 34 -0.34 -8.74 15.74
CA MET A 34 -1.04 -8.06 14.64
C MET A 34 -1.61 -6.75 15.15
N ASN A 35 -1.11 -5.65 14.59
CA ASN A 35 -1.66 -4.32 14.79
C ASN A 35 -1.88 -3.66 13.42
N ILE A 36 -3.14 -3.46 13.07
CA ILE A 36 -3.58 -2.85 11.82
C ILE A 36 -4.18 -1.46 12.04
N SER A 37 -4.04 -0.87 13.23
CA SER A 37 -4.56 0.48 13.49
C SER A 37 -3.54 1.58 13.21
N ILE A 38 -2.28 1.22 13.00
CA ILE A 38 -1.18 2.14 12.74
C ILE A 38 -0.57 1.78 11.39
N PRO A 39 -0.42 2.74 10.45
CA PRO A 39 0.33 2.53 9.23
C PRO A 39 1.78 2.16 9.54
N GLY A 40 2.35 1.23 8.78
CA GLY A 40 3.71 0.78 8.98
C GLY A 40 3.97 0.01 10.29
N SER A 41 3.00 -0.73 10.80
CA SER A 41 3.19 -1.49 12.05
C SER A 41 4.10 -2.70 11.86
N HIS A 42 5.18 -2.80 12.64
CA HIS A 42 6.13 -3.93 12.58
C HIS A 42 5.51 -5.33 12.64
N ASP A 43 4.33 -5.48 13.23
CA ASP A 43 3.59 -6.76 13.24
C ASP A 43 3.28 -7.28 11.82
N CYS A 44 3.18 -6.35 10.86
CA CYS A 44 2.96 -6.56 9.43
C CYS A 44 4.27 -6.58 8.62
N TYR A 45 5.44 -6.34 9.24
CA TYR A 45 6.75 -6.33 8.59
C TYR A 45 7.46 -7.68 8.78
N ARG A 46 7.31 -8.60 7.82
CA ARG A 46 7.86 -9.96 7.96
C ARG A 46 8.76 -10.34 6.82
N ARG A 47 10.06 -10.18 7.03
CA ARG A 47 11.08 -10.36 5.98
C ARG A 47 11.74 -11.73 5.92
N THR A 48 11.53 -12.53 6.96
CA THR A 48 12.12 -13.87 7.09
C THR A 48 11.17 -14.92 6.50
N PRO A 49 11.61 -15.68 5.46
CA PRO A 49 10.85 -16.83 5.00
C PRO A 49 10.82 -17.94 6.07
N TYR A 50 9.69 -18.56 6.39
CA TYR A 50 8.31 -18.18 6.10
C TYR A 50 7.65 -17.58 7.35
N CYS A 51 6.55 -16.86 7.16
CA CYS A 51 5.71 -16.34 8.22
C CYS A 51 6.39 -15.36 9.19
N GLY A 52 7.57 -14.84 8.83
CA GLY A 52 8.42 -14.03 9.72
C GLY A 52 9.05 -14.84 10.88
N GLY A 53 9.07 -16.18 10.79
CA GLY A 53 9.54 -17.06 11.87
C GLY A 53 8.51 -17.31 12.98
N PHE A 54 7.28 -16.81 12.85
CA PHE A 54 6.19 -17.07 13.80
C PHE A 54 5.47 -18.37 13.47
N THR A 55 5.14 -19.15 14.51
CA THR A 55 4.42 -20.43 14.39
C THR A 55 3.04 -20.42 15.04
N ASP A 56 2.83 -19.55 16.03
CA ASP A 56 1.66 -19.61 16.90
C ASP A 56 0.57 -18.65 16.43
N GLY A 57 -0.67 -19.12 16.39
CA GLY A 57 -1.82 -18.32 15.98
C GLY A 57 -3.12 -19.12 15.97
N PRO A 58 -4.28 -18.46 15.96
CA PRO A 58 -5.57 -19.14 15.91
C PRO A 58 -5.76 -19.88 14.58
N ILE A 59 -6.46 -21.01 14.62
CA ILE A 59 -6.83 -21.79 13.44
C ILE A 59 -8.20 -21.30 12.94
N THR A 60 -8.27 -20.92 11.66
CA THR A 60 -9.54 -20.65 10.98
C THR A 60 -9.92 -21.85 10.12
N VAL A 61 -11.16 -22.32 10.21
CA VAL A 61 -11.63 -23.48 9.44
C VAL A 61 -12.29 -23.00 8.15
N PHE A 62 -11.85 -23.55 7.02
CA PHE A 62 -12.47 -23.36 5.71
C PHE A 62 -12.98 -24.69 5.14
N PRO A 63 -14.05 -24.67 4.33
CA PRO A 63 -14.48 -25.84 3.58
C PRO A 63 -13.46 -26.22 2.50
N SER A 64 -13.01 -27.47 2.51
CA SER A 64 -12.15 -28.07 1.48
C SER A 64 -12.81 -28.01 0.10
N GLY A 65 -12.05 -27.70 -0.94
CA GLY A 65 -12.53 -27.67 -2.32
C GLY A 65 -13.51 -26.52 -2.64
N GLN A 66 -13.76 -25.59 -1.72
CA GLN A 66 -14.72 -24.51 -1.88
C GLN A 66 -14.06 -23.13 -1.92
N THR A 67 -14.78 -22.18 -2.53
CA THR A 67 -14.39 -20.77 -2.52
C THR A 67 -14.65 -20.16 -1.16
N SER A 68 -13.66 -19.47 -0.61
CA SER A 68 -13.72 -18.77 0.67
C SER A 68 -13.13 -17.37 0.56
N GLN A 69 -13.55 -16.50 1.46
CA GLN A 69 -13.07 -15.13 1.52
C GLN A 69 -11.77 -15.05 2.34
N VAL A 70 -10.77 -14.34 1.80
CA VAL A 70 -9.54 -13.96 2.49
C VAL A 70 -9.40 -12.45 2.41
N THR A 71 -9.13 -11.83 3.56
CA THR A 71 -8.88 -10.39 3.65
C THR A 71 -7.48 -10.15 4.18
N MET A 72 -6.72 -9.32 3.46
CA MET A 72 -5.44 -8.79 3.88
C MET A 72 -5.43 -7.27 3.80
N GLN A 73 -4.53 -6.63 4.52
CA GLN A 73 -4.29 -5.21 4.45
C GLN A 73 -2.87 -4.96 3.98
N GLN A 74 -2.70 -4.16 2.93
CA GLN A 74 -1.45 -3.44 2.73
C GLN A 74 -1.48 -2.25 3.69
N ASN A 75 -0.67 -2.35 4.74
CA ASN A 75 -0.62 -1.41 5.86
C ASN A 75 0.34 -0.25 5.60
N LEU A 76 1.22 -0.38 4.59
CA LEU A 76 2.04 0.68 4.01
C LEU A 76 2.40 0.31 2.56
N ASN A 77 2.25 1.22 1.61
CA ASN A 77 2.46 0.94 0.18
C ASN A 77 3.89 1.23 -0.27
N HIS A 78 4.62 0.23 -0.76
CA HIS A 78 6.01 0.37 -1.23
C HIS A 78 6.17 0.15 -2.73
N PHE A 79 5.26 0.77 -3.48
CA PHE A 79 5.22 0.65 -4.93
C PHE A 79 6.53 1.14 -5.57
N TYR A 80 7.20 0.23 -6.28
CA TYR A 80 8.43 0.54 -7.00
C TYR A 80 8.18 0.70 -8.51
N THR A 81 8.36 1.91 -9.04
CA THR A 81 8.09 2.20 -10.45
C THR A 81 8.99 1.45 -11.43
N GLY A 82 10.27 1.24 -11.09
CA GLY A 82 11.24 0.61 -11.99
C GLY A 82 10.92 -0.86 -12.27
N LYS A 83 10.29 -1.53 -11.31
CA LYS A 83 9.81 -2.90 -11.42
C LYS A 83 8.64 -3.09 -10.46
N PRO A 84 7.40 -2.81 -10.88
CA PRO A 84 6.23 -2.95 -10.04
C PRO A 84 6.12 -4.34 -9.40
N GLY A 85 5.72 -4.35 -8.14
CA GLY A 85 5.55 -5.54 -7.34
C GLY A 85 4.29 -6.33 -7.66
N TYR A 86 4.02 -7.34 -6.83
CA TYR A 86 2.76 -8.08 -6.84
C TYR A 86 2.51 -8.76 -5.49
N PHE A 87 1.29 -9.25 -5.31
CA PHE A 87 0.87 -10.04 -4.15
C PHE A 87 0.59 -11.48 -4.57
N ILE A 88 0.83 -12.42 -3.66
CA ILE A 88 0.51 -13.84 -3.83
C ILE A 88 -0.26 -14.32 -2.60
N LEU A 89 -1.37 -15.01 -2.82
CA LEU A 89 -1.96 -15.91 -1.83
C LEU A 89 -1.61 -17.35 -2.19
N GLN A 90 -1.13 -18.11 -1.22
CA GLN A 90 -0.66 -19.47 -1.41
C GLN A 90 -0.98 -20.36 -0.22
N PHE A 91 -1.00 -21.67 -0.45
CA PHE A 91 -1.39 -22.69 0.52
C PHE A 91 -0.28 -23.73 0.66
N SER A 92 -0.11 -24.27 1.88
CA SER A 92 0.74 -25.43 2.13
C SER A 92 0.09 -26.35 3.17
N GLU A 93 0.08 -27.66 2.90
CA GLU A 93 -0.29 -28.70 3.88
C GLU A 93 0.76 -28.83 5.00
N SER A 94 2.01 -28.44 4.74
CA SER A 94 3.09 -28.43 5.72
C SER A 94 3.09 -27.15 6.55
N MET A 95 3.27 -27.30 7.87
CA MET A 95 3.52 -26.19 8.81
C MET A 95 4.98 -25.70 8.80
N ALA A 96 5.86 -26.42 8.09
CA ALA A 96 7.25 -26.03 7.84
C ALA A 96 7.55 -26.17 6.35
N PRO A 97 6.91 -25.32 5.51
CA PRO A 97 6.98 -25.48 4.06
C PRO A 97 8.38 -25.18 3.53
N SER A 98 8.81 -25.97 2.56
CA SER A 98 9.85 -25.63 1.60
C SER A 98 9.25 -24.82 0.43
N ALA A 99 10.09 -24.28 -0.45
CA ALA A 99 9.62 -23.51 -1.60
C ALA A 99 8.70 -24.30 -2.54
N SER A 100 8.85 -25.62 -2.63
CA SER A 100 8.01 -26.49 -3.48
C SER A 100 6.68 -26.89 -2.85
N ASP A 101 6.49 -26.66 -1.55
CA ASP A 101 5.27 -27.08 -0.84
C ASP A 101 4.11 -26.09 -1.03
N TRP A 102 4.38 -24.92 -1.61
CA TRP A 102 3.41 -23.87 -1.81
C TRP A 102 2.61 -24.05 -3.11
N VAL A 103 1.29 -24.08 -2.97
CA VAL A 103 0.32 -24.00 -4.07
C VAL A 103 -0.20 -22.57 -4.16
N VAL A 104 0.05 -21.90 -5.28
CA VAL A 104 -0.48 -20.55 -5.52
C VAL A 104 -2.00 -20.62 -5.73
N LEU A 105 -2.74 -19.85 -4.94
CA LEU A 105 -4.20 -19.76 -4.98
C LEU A 105 -4.66 -18.52 -5.75
N ASP A 106 -3.93 -17.42 -5.62
CA ASP A 106 -4.23 -16.14 -6.28
C ASP A 106 -2.97 -15.29 -6.43
N LYS A 107 -2.97 -14.41 -7.43
CA LYS A 107 -1.89 -13.44 -7.69
C LYS A 107 -2.48 -12.18 -8.32
N TRP A 108 -2.04 -11.01 -7.86
CA TRP A 108 -2.41 -9.73 -8.47
C TRP A 108 -1.28 -8.71 -8.37
N ASP A 109 -1.27 -7.76 -9.30
CA ASP A 109 -0.23 -6.76 -9.40
C ASP A 109 -0.35 -5.70 -8.30
N ASP A 110 0.80 -5.14 -7.92
CA ASP A 110 0.89 -3.96 -7.08
C ASP A 110 0.49 -2.69 -7.86
N TRP A 111 0.23 -1.59 -7.15
CA TRP A 111 -0.30 -0.37 -7.77
C TRP A 111 0.29 0.92 -7.19
N PRO A 112 0.38 1.98 -8.02
CA PRO A 112 0.78 3.29 -7.55
C PRO A 112 -0.36 3.94 -6.77
N GLY A 113 -0.33 3.84 -5.44
CA GLY A 113 -1.30 4.52 -4.57
C GLY A 113 -1.18 6.05 -4.61
N ASN A 114 -0.06 6.60 -5.11
CA ASN A 114 0.37 8.01 -5.07
C ASN A 114 0.51 8.61 -3.66
N GLU A 115 0.05 7.88 -2.65
CA GLU A 115 0.24 8.13 -1.24
C GLU A 115 0.69 6.80 -0.61
N MET A 116 1.78 6.86 0.15
CA MET A 116 2.46 5.69 0.72
C MET A 116 1.82 5.23 2.03
N ILE A 117 1.38 6.18 2.85
CA ILE A 117 0.77 6.02 4.18
C ILE A 117 -0.74 5.81 4.05
N ASN A 118 -1.06 4.78 3.29
CA ASN A 118 -2.41 4.27 3.11
C ASN A 118 -2.52 2.88 3.72
N GLN A 119 -3.71 2.56 4.20
CA GLN A 119 -4.04 1.25 4.75
C GLN A 119 -5.17 0.69 3.88
N ILE A 120 -4.83 -0.19 2.95
CA ILE A 120 -5.74 -0.65 1.90
C ILE A 120 -6.06 -2.13 2.13
N ASN A 121 -7.35 -2.45 2.19
CA ASN A 121 -7.81 -3.81 2.39
C ASN A 121 -8.07 -4.50 1.04
N PHE A 122 -7.50 -5.68 0.86
CA PHE A 122 -7.73 -6.58 -0.26
C PHE A 122 -8.62 -7.72 0.21
N THR A 123 -9.78 -7.87 -0.42
CA THR A 123 -10.67 -9.01 -0.19
C THR A 123 -10.69 -9.89 -1.42
N ARG A 124 -10.22 -11.13 -1.26
CA ARG A 124 -10.07 -12.12 -2.34
C ARG A 124 -10.99 -13.29 -2.07
N TYR A 125 -11.57 -13.83 -3.13
CA TYR A 125 -12.35 -15.06 -3.09
C TYR A 125 -11.52 -16.15 -3.74
N ILE A 126 -10.94 -17.03 -2.92
CA ILE A 126 -10.00 -18.06 -3.35
C ILE A 126 -10.62 -19.45 -3.19
N THR A 127 -10.34 -20.35 -4.12
CA THR A 127 -10.78 -21.76 -4.02
C THR A 127 -9.66 -22.58 -3.41
N PHE A 128 -9.90 -23.15 -2.23
CA PHE A 128 -8.94 -24.04 -1.60
C PHE A 128 -8.89 -25.39 -2.32
N PRO A 129 -7.72 -26.09 -2.34
CA PRO A 129 -7.65 -27.45 -2.86
C PRO A 129 -8.62 -28.39 -2.12
N ASP A 130 -9.08 -29.44 -2.80
CA ASP A 130 -9.91 -30.49 -2.17
C ASP A 130 -9.03 -31.47 -1.36
N VAL A 131 -8.44 -30.96 -0.28
CA VAL A 131 -7.60 -31.70 0.66
C VAL A 131 -8.02 -31.38 2.09
N GLU A 132 -7.86 -32.34 2.99
CA GLU A 132 -8.13 -32.13 4.42
C GLU A 132 -6.82 -31.93 5.18
N CYS A 133 -6.75 -30.88 5.98
CA CYS A 133 -5.57 -30.57 6.79
C CYS A 133 -5.94 -29.86 8.09
N ASN A 134 -5.20 -30.13 9.16
CA ASN A 134 -5.37 -29.48 10.45
C ASN A 134 -4.11 -29.66 11.34
N PRO A 135 -3.31 -28.61 11.57
CA PRO A 135 -3.30 -27.32 10.87
C PRO A 135 -2.58 -27.40 9.51
N CYS A 136 -2.82 -26.39 8.67
CA CYS A 136 -2.10 -26.08 7.44
C CYS A 136 -1.90 -24.55 7.36
N LEU A 137 -1.10 -24.08 6.40
CA LEU A 137 -0.74 -22.67 6.26
C LEU A 137 -1.38 -22.03 5.04
N LEU A 138 -2.00 -20.87 5.27
CA LEU A 138 -2.26 -19.87 4.24
C LEU A 138 -1.13 -18.84 4.31
N GLY A 139 -0.38 -18.68 3.23
CA GLY A 139 0.65 -17.66 3.08
C GLY A 139 0.14 -16.49 2.23
N ALA A 140 0.46 -15.26 2.65
CA ALA A 140 0.36 -14.06 1.85
C ALA A 140 1.78 -13.50 1.66
N GLN A 141 2.15 -13.26 0.41
CA GLN A 141 3.39 -12.59 0.06
C GLN A 141 3.12 -11.26 -0.62
N TYR A 142 3.93 -10.26 -0.31
CA TYR A 142 4.08 -9.06 -1.12
C TYR A 142 5.52 -9.02 -1.62
N VAL A 143 5.70 -8.92 -2.92
CA VAL A 143 7.00 -8.80 -3.58
C VAL A 143 7.07 -7.38 -4.11
N SER A 144 7.79 -6.47 -3.43
CA SER A 144 7.82 -5.05 -3.83
C SER A 144 8.86 -4.78 -4.92
N TYR A 145 9.90 -5.61 -5.02
CA TYR A 145 11.12 -5.37 -5.80
C TYR A 145 11.84 -4.05 -5.50
N ASN A 146 11.49 -3.37 -4.40
CA ASN A 146 12.16 -2.15 -4.00
C ASN A 146 13.58 -2.48 -3.48
N PRO A 147 14.65 -2.01 -4.15
CA PRO A 147 16.02 -2.35 -3.77
C PRO A 147 16.43 -1.78 -2.40
N TYR A 148 15.72 -0.75 -1.93
CA TYR A 148 15.93 -0.15 -0.61
C TYR A 148 15.31 -0.96 0.53
N GLU A 149 14.57 -2.02 0.20
CA GLU A 149 13.92 -2.87 1.19
C GLU A 149 14.61 -4.23 1.34
N VAL A 150 15.78 -4.46 0.73
CA VAL A 150 16.46 -5.76 0.78
C VAL A 150 17.03 -6.04 2.19
N ASP A 151 16.19 -6.60 3.05
CA ASP A 151 16.52 -7.16 4.36
C ASP A 151 15.84 -8.54 4.55
N PRO A 152 16.52 -9.56 5.09
CA PRO A 152 17.98 -9.70 5.11
C PRO A 152 18.57 -9.64 3.69
N SER A 153 19.90 -9.56 3.56
CA SER A 153 20.57 -9.52 2.25
C SER A 153 20.28 -10.73 1.34
N SER A 154 19.77 -11.83 1.92
CA SER A 154 19.30 -13.00 1.16
C SER A 154 17.90 -12.82 0.54
N ASN A 155 17.15 -11.79 0.92
CA ASN A 155 15.81 -11.48 0.42
C ASN A 155 15.88 -10.44 -0.71
N THR A 156 16.52 -10.81 -1.82
CA THR A 156 16.91 -9.91 -2.92
C THR A 156 15.73 -9.29 -3.68
N ASP A 157 14.55 -9.91 -3.60
CA ASP A 157 13.32 -9.45 -4.28
C ASP A 157 12.43 -8.59 -3.38
N ALA A 158 12.90 -8.26 -2.19
CA ALA A 158 12.17 -7.50 -1.20
C ALA A 158 10.81 -8.10 -0.81
N ILE A 159 10.80 -9.38 -0.39
CA ILE A 159 9.57 -10.12 -0.13
C ILE A 159 9.14 -10.02 1.33
N PHE A 160 7.84 -9.82 1.55
CA PHE A 160 7.18 -9.87 2.84
C PHE A 160 6.38 -11.18 2.96
N TYR A 161 6.49 -11.87 4.10
CA TYR A 161 6.00 -13.24 4.33
C TYR A 161 5.07 -13.28 5.54
N ASN A 162 3.77 -13.16 5.31
CA ASN A 162 2.76 -13.31 6.35
C ASN A 162 2.04 -14.65 6.18
N CYS A 163 1.65 -15.26 7.29
CA CYS A 163 0.92 -16.51 7.26
C CYS A 163 -0.23 -16.49 8.26
N ALA A 164 -1.21 -17.37 8.05
CA ALA A 164 -2.26 -17.68 8.98
C ALA A 164 -2.41 -19.20 9.11
N ASN A 165 -2.75 -19.66 10.31
CA ASN A 165 -3.07 -21.06 10.54
C ASN A 165 -4.51 -21.32 10.09
N ILE A 166 -4.69 -22.32 9.24
CA ILE A 166 -6.00 -22.74 8.75
C ILE A 166 -6.20 -24.25 8.94
N ALA A 167 -7.45 -24.68 8.84
CA ALA A 167 -7.80 -26.08 8.67
C ALA A 167 -8.78 -26.21 7.50
N LEU A 168 -8.53 -27.17 6.62
CA LEU A 168 -9.45 -27.53 5.54
C LEU A 168 -10.20 -28.79 5.94
N GLN A 169 -11.53 -28.71 5.94
CA GLN A 169 -12.39 -29.83 6.32
C GLN A 169 -13.36 -30.11 5.18
N LYS A 170 -13.57 -31.38 4.85
CA LYS A 170 -14.67 -31.72 3.94
C LYS A 170 -15.98 -31.32 4.61
N GLN A 171 -16.83 -30.61 3.89
CA GLN A 171 -18.21 -30.49 4.31
C GLN A 171 -18.81 -31.90 4.27
N THR A 172 -19.00 -32.50 5.43
CA THR A 172 -20.03 -33.52 5.59
C THR A 172 -21.31 -32.86 5.13
N SER A 173 -21.93 -33.41 4.09
CA SER A 173 -23.18 -32.92 3.50
C SER A 173 -24.25 -32.75 4.58
N VAL A 174 -24.29 -31.60 5.25
CA VAL A 174 -25.38 -31.19 6.12
C VAL A 174 -26.42 -30.63 5.16
N GLY A 175 -27.56 -31.31 5.11
CA GLY A 175 -28.58 -31.17 4.07
C GLY A 175 -28.94 -29.73 3.72
N ASP A 176 -29.01 -29.49 2.42
CA ASP A 176 -29.72 -28.43 1.69
C ASP A 176 -30.32 -27.30 2.54
N SER A 177 -29.57 -26.20 2.63
CA SER A 177 -30.10 -24.82 2.47
C SER A 177 -28.99 -23.80 2.69
N PHE A 178 -27.95 -23.83 1.84
CA PHE A 178 -27.09 -22.65 1.73
C PHE A 178 -27.76 -21.66 0.78
N GLU A 179 -28.11 -20.51 1.36
CA GLU A 179 -28.44 -19.26 0.70
C GLU A 179 -27.40 -19.02 -0.41
N GLU A 180 -27.86 -18.94 -1.67
CA GLU A 180 -26.99 -18.75 -2.83
C GLU A 180 -26.00 -17.62 -2.53
N THR A 181 -24.71 -17.96 -2.51
CA THR A 181 -23.63 -16.98 -2.52
C THR A 181 -23.94 -16.03 -3.68
N PRO A 182 -24.19 -14.73 -3.45
CA PRO A 182 -24.58 -13.83 -4.51
C PRO A 182 -23.54 -13.96 -5.62
N GLU A 183 -23.99 -14.32 -6.83
CA GLU A 183 -23.08 -14.47 -7.96
C GLU A 183 -22.19 -13.23 -8.00
N PRO A 184 -20.87 -13.38 -8.11
CA PRO A 184 -19.97 -12.24 -8.21
C PRO A 184 -20.51 -11.37 -9.33
N PHE A 185 -20.90 -10.14 -8.98
CA PHE A 185 -21.61 -9.22 -9.86
C PHE A 185 -20.72 -8.93 -11.05
N THR A 186 -20.83 -9.76 -12.08
CA THR A 186 -20.01 -9.66 -13.28
C THR A 186 -20.68 -8.60 -14.11
N ILE A 187 -20.28 -7.35 -13.90
CA ILE A 187 -20.67 -6.26 -14.78
C ILE A 187 -20.09 -6.61 -16.15
N LYS A 188 -20.92 -7.18 -17.03
CA LYS A 188 -20.60 -7.39 -18.44
C LYS A 188 -20.54 -6.02 -19.11
N GLN A 189 -19.48 -5.27 -18.84
CA GLN A 189 -19.16 -4.08 -19.63
C GLN A 189 -18.79 -4.57 -21.02
N THR A 190 -19.62 -4.24 -22.00
CA THR A 190 -19.28 -4.49 -23.40
C THR A 190 -18.25 -3.42 -23.78
N PRO A 191 -16.98 -3.76 -24.05
CA PRO A 191 -15.97 -2.75 -24.36
C PRO A 191 -16.36 -2.07 -25.66
N ARG A 192 -16.77 -0.80 -25.59
CA ARG A 192 -16.87 0.03 -26.78
C ARG A 192 -15.44 0.42 -27.12
N LYS A 193 -14.91 -0.03 -28.27
CA LYS A 193 -13.63 0.43 -28.80
C LYS A 193 -13.71 1.94 -28.97
N VAL A 194 -13.14 2.70 -28.04
CA VAL A 194 -12.87 4.12 -28.21
C VAL A 194 -11.60 4.19 -29.03
N GLN A 195 -11.69 4.81 -30.20
CA GLN A 195 -10.60 4.95 -31.16
C GLN A 195 -10.06 6.38 -31.02
N ASP A 196 -9.41 6.64 -29.90
CA ASP A 196 -8.57 7.82 -29.63
C ASP A 196 -7.40 7.31 -28.77
N ASP A 197 -6.24 7.10 -29.39
CA ASP A 197 -5.05 6.51 -28.77
C ASP A 197 -4.37 7.51 -27.82
N VAL A 198 -4.97 7.78 -26.67
CA VAL A 198 -4.23 8.38 -25.55
C VAL A 198 -3.44 7.23 -24.90
N GLU A 199 -2.15 7.14 -25.21
CA GLU A 199 -1.29 6.09 -24.66
C GLU A 199 -0.99 6.31 -23.17
N SER A 200 -0.66 7.55 -22.78
CA SER A 200 -0.39 7.93 -21.39
C SER A 200 -0.70 9.40 -21.10
N CYS A 201 -0.76 9.75 -19.81
CA CYS A 201 -1.20 11.06 -19.33
C CYS A 201 -0.59 11.36 -17.95
N CYS A 202 0.08 12.50 -17.80
CA CYS A 202 0.75 12.91 -16.55
C CYS A 202 0.20 14.24 -16.05
N THR A 203 -0.01 14.35 -14.73
CA THR A 203 -0.41 15.61 -14.11
C THR A 203 0.64 16.72 -14.34
N PRO A 204 0.27 18.01 -14.29
CA PRO A 204 1.24 19.10 -14.26
C PRO A 204 2.25 18.93 -13.12
N ASP A 205 3.47 19.46 -13.24
CA ASP A 205 4.48 19.25 -12.20
C ASP A 205 4.07 19.84 -10.84
N VAL A 206 3.30 20.94 -10.84
CA VAL A 206 2.84 21.62 -9.64
C VAL A 206 1.34 21.81 -9.73
N TRP A 207 0.61 21.24 -8.77
CA TRP A 207 -0.82 21.42 -8.66
C TRP A 207 -1.30 21.20 -7.25
N GLU A 208 -2.50 21.68 -6.99
CA GLU A 208 -3.26 21.39 -5.79
C GLU A 208 -4.63 20.87 -6.21
N GLY A 209 -5.11 19.86 -5.49
CA GLY A 209 -6.45 19.31 -5.66
C GLY A 209 -7.15 19.15 -4.33
N GLU A 210 -8.45 19.42 -4.30
CA GLU A 210 -9.30 19.16 -3.15
C GLU A 210 -10.45 18.25 -3.53
N GLY A 211 -10.90 17.45 -2.58
CA GLY A 211 -11.89 16.41 -2.83
C GLY A 211 -12.41 15.73 -1.57
N ILE A 212 -13.04 14.60 -1.80
CA ILE A 212 -13.54 13.69 -0.77
C ILE A 212 -12.84 12.35 -0.97
N GLY A 213 -12.41 11.75 0.11
CA GLY A 213 -11.93 10.39 0.20
C GLY A 213 -12.85 9.54 1.06
N ASN A 214 -12.87 8.25 0.75
CA ASN A 214 -13.49 7.23 1.57
C ASN A 214 -12.55 6.02 1.60
N ASP A 215 -12.34 5.45 2.77
CA ASP A 215 -11.66 4.16 2.92
C ASP A 215 -12.30 3.36 4.07
N TYR A 216 -11.64 2.30 4.52
CA TYR A 216 -12.15 1.46 5.60
C TYR A 216 -12.30 2.22 6.94
N GLN A 217 -11.67 3.39 7.10
CA GLN A 217 -11.87 4.25 8.26
C GLN A 217 -13.14 5.06 8.13
N GLY A 218 -13.56 5.44 6.93
CA GLY A 218 -14.77 6.24 6.70
C GLY A 218 -14.57 7.33 5.65
N GLU A 219 -15.48 8.29 5.62
CA GLU A 219 -15.41 9.45 4.71
C GLU A 219 -14.62 10.62 5.32
N TYR A 220 -13.78 11.26 4.51
CA TYR A 220 -12.98 12.41 4.87
C TYR A 220 -12.81 13.35 3.68
N THR A 221 -12.57 14.62 3.97
CA THR A 221 -12.08 15.59 2.98
C THR A 221 -10.59 15.41 2.77
N ILE A 222 -10.16 15.58 1.52
CA ILE A 222 -8.74 15.52 1.13
C ILE A 222 -8.32 16.83 0.47
N ARG A 223 -7.09 17.23 0.74
CA ARG A 223 -6.37 18.26 -0.02
C ARG A 223 -4.97 17.76 -0.31
N VAL A 224 -4.61 17.78 -1.59
CA VAL A 224 -3.31 17.34 -2.08
C VAL A 224 -2.58 18.53 -2.65
N VAL A 225 -1.32 18.69 -2.27
CA VAL A 225 -0.38 19.61 -2.92
C VAL A 225 0.76 18.77 -3.47
N TRP A 226 0.92 18.82 -4.80
CA TRP A 226 1.91 18.05 -5.54
C TRP A 226 2.95 18.99 -6.13
N ASP A 227 4.23 18.73 -5.90
CA ASP A 227 5.35 19.49 -6.45
C ASP A 227 6.43 18.51 -6.94
N ALA A 228 6.26 18.03 -8.16
CA ALA A 228 7.18 17.10 -8.82
C ALA A 228 8.54 17.73 -9.14
N LYS A 229 8.60 19.06 -9.32
CA LYS A 229 9.86 19.77 -9.60
C LYS A 229 10.83 19.66 -8.44
N LEU A 230 10.32 19.80 -7.22
CA LEU A 230 11.08 19.67 -5.99
C LEU A 230 10.87 18.31 -5.31
N LYS A 231 10.20 17.37 -5.98
CA LYS A 231 9.88 16.03 -5.50
C LYS A 231 9.40 16.05 -4.05
N ARG A 232 8.24 16.67 -3.81
CA ARG A 232 7.62 16.76 -2.49
C ARG A 232 6.09 16.76 -2.61
N THR A 233 5.43 16.16 -1.63
CA THR A 233 3.98 15.98 -1.63
C THR A 233 3.40 16.29 -0.27
N ARG A 234 2.20 16.90 -0.25
CA ARG A 234 1.44 17.11 0.98
C ARG A 234 0.03 16.58 0.82
N TRP A 235 -0.45 15.91 1.85
CA TRP A 235 -1.80 15.37 1.96
C TRP A 235 -2.42 15.85 3.27
N ASP A 236 -3.45 16.68 3.21
CA ASP A 236 -4.28 17.00 4.36
C ASP A 236 -5.54 16.12 4.32
N ARG A 237 -5.84 15.44 5.43
CA ARG A 237 -7.03 14.60 5.60
C ARG A 237 -7.84 15.08 6.78
N LYS A 238 -9.13 15.33 6.58
CA LYS A 238 -10.04 15.75 7.66
C LYS A 238 -11.41 15.10 7.55
N GLY A 239 -11.82 14.32 8.55
CA GLY A 239 -13.11 13.61 8.52
C GLY A 239 -13.41 12.84 9.80
N PHE A 240 -14.36 11.92 9.71
CA PHE A 240 -14.78 11.06 10.82
C PHE A 240 -14.49 9.60 10.49
N ILE A 241 -13.91 8.90 11.46
CA ILE A 241 -13.78 7.44 11.41
C ILE A 241 -15.11 6.84 11.84
N GLU A 242 -15.72 6.02 10.99
CA GLU A 242 -16.90 5.24 11.31
C GLU A 242 -16.63 4.26 12.49
N PRO A 243 -17.68 3.79 13.18
CA PRO A 243 -17.53 2.91 14.36
C PRO A 243 -16.62 1.70 14.07
N PRO A 244 -15.81 1.25 15.05
CA PRO A 244 -15.96 1.50 16.49
C PRO A 244 -15.19 2.73 17.03
N GLY A 245 -14.54 3.52 16.18
CA GLY A 245 -13.57 4.54 16.62
C GLY A 245 -14.14 5.87 17.08
N ASN A 246 -15.20 6.40 16.44
CA ASN A 246 -15.68 7.78 16.63
C ASN A 246 -14.56 8.84 16.69
N ALA A 247 -13.39 8.54 16.11
CA ALA A 247 -12.24 9.44 16.13
C ALA A 247 -12.35 10.36 14.91
N SER A 248 -12.06 11.65 15.10
CA SER A 248 -11.86 12.54 13.96
C SER A 248 -10.49 12.28 13.38
N ILE A 249 -10.39 12.08 12.07
CA ILE A 249 -9.11 12.22 11.36
C ILE A 249 -8.91 13.71 11.18
N ASP A 250 -7.81 14.25 11.69
CA ASP A 250 -7.28 15.55 11.28
C ASP A 250 -5.76 15.38 11.20
N SER A 251 -5.27 15.06 10.01
CA SER A 251 -3.86 14.71 9.80
C SER A 251 -3.28 15.39 8.58
N THR A 252 -1.99 15.69 8.65
CA THR A 252 -1.20 16.22 7.54
C THR A 252 -0.03 15.28 7.29
N ILE A 253 0.17 14.85 6.04
CA ILE A 253 1.32 14.05 5.62
C ILE A 253 2.16 14.93 4.70
N ILE A 254 3.43 15.13 5.00
CA ILE A 254 4.38 15.88 4.17
C ILE A 254 5.56 14.99 3.85
N THR A 255 5.81 14.74 2.56
CA THR A 255 6.91 13.89 2.11
C THR A 255 7.91 14.68 1.30
N PHE A 256 9.19 14.51 1.62
CA PHE A 256 10.33 15.09 0.89
C PHE A 256 11.15 13.96 0.28
N TYR A 257 11.36 14.02 -1.03
CA TYR A 257 12.08 13.00 -1.79
C TYR A 257 13.38 13.53 -2.41
N ASP A 258 13.67 14.83 -2.26
CA ASP A 258 14.87 15.49 -2.78
C ASP A 258 16.07 15.44 -1.82
N SER A 259 15.89 14.97 -0.59
CA SER A 259 16.94 14.83 0.43
C SER A 259 17.98 13.74 0.12
N GLY A 260 17.75 12.93 -0.91
CA GLY A 260 18.44 11.66 -1.12
C GLY A 260 17.92 10.57 -0.16
N PRO A 261 18.14 9.29 -0.46
CA PRO A 261 17.70 8.20 0.41
C PRO A 261 18.45 8.21 1.76
N PRO A 262 17.77 7.88 2.88
CA PRO A 262 16.35 7.59 2.97
C PRO A 262 15.48 8.83 2.76
N PHE A 263 14.36 8.66 2.05
CA PHE A 263 13.34 9.70 1.93
C PHE A 263 12.48 9.72 3.20
N PHE A 264 11.85 10.84 3.52
CA PHE A 264 11.10 10.99 4.77
C PHE A 264 9.68 11.51 4.54
N SER A 265 8.73 10.87 5.23
CA SER A 265 7.35 11.34 5.37
C SER A 265 7.07 11.75 6.81
N TYR A 266 6.63 12.98 7.00
CA TYR A 266 6.18 13.52 8.27
C TYR A 266 4.67 13.36 8.38
N VAL A 267 4.20 12.57 9.35
CA VAL A 267 2.78 12.42 9.66
C VAL A 267 2.46 13.22 10.91
N ILE A 268 1.64 14.25 10.73
CA ILE A 268 1.26 15.20 11.75
C ILE A 268 -0.17 14.90 12.15
N ASP A 269 -0.39 14.61 13.44
CA ASP A 269 -1.73 14.61 14.02
C ASP A 269 -2.05 16.06 14.43
N ASN A 270 -2.92 16.71 13.65
CA ASN A 270 -3.27 18.11 13.89
C ASN A 270 -4.12 18.28 15.16
N THR A 271 -4.80 17.21 15.62
CA THR A 271 -5.62 17.23 16.84
C THR A 271 -4.75 17.15 18.08
N LEU A 272 -3.78 16.23 18.09
CA LEU A 272 -2.86 16.02 19.21
C LEU A 272 -1.65 16.95 19.17
N GLY A 273 -1.40 17.60 18.03
CA GLY A 273 -0.20 18.42 17.81
C GLY A 273 1.09 17.59 17.83
N THR A 274 1.00 16.29 17.54
CA THR A 274 2.15 15.38 17.50
C THR A 274 2.63 15.19 16.07
N CYS A 275 3.88 14.73 15.92
CA CYS A 275 4.48 14.47 14.63
C CYS A 275 5.31 13.19 14.71
N ALA A 276 5.13 12.31 13.73
CA ALA A 276 5.89 11.08 13.53
C ALA A 276 6.61 11.13 12.18
N ILE A 277 7.75 10.43 12.09
CA ILE A 277 8.56 10.37 10.87
C ILE A 277 8.59 8.93 10.38
N TYR A 278 8.23 8.74 9.12
CA TYR A 278 8.24 7.46 8.42
C TYR A 278 9.30 7.51 7.31
N GLY A 279 9.93 6.36 7.03
CA GLY A 279 10.73 6.20 5.81
C GLY A 279 9.82 6.24 4.60
N ALA A 280 10.21 7.00 3.57
CA ALA A 280 9.50 7.08 2.30
C ALA A 280 10.26 6.36 1.18
N ASP A 281 9.51 5.95 0.16
CA ASP A 281 10.05 5.34 -1.06
C ASP A 281 10.46 6.38 -2.10
N GLU A 282 10.98 5.92 -3.24
CA GLU A 282 11.37 6.80 -4.33
C GLU A 282 10.15 7.59 -4.86
N PHE A 283 10.37 8.88 -5.11
CA PHE A 283 9.35 9.71 -5.75
C PHE A 283 8.95 9.14 -7.11
N TYR A 284 7.66 9.14 -7.39
CA TYR A 284 7.14 8.83 -8.70
C TYR A 284 6.10 9.84 -9.14
N ASP A 285 6.16 10.22 -10.42
CA ASP A 285 5.19 11.13 -11.02
C ASP A 285 3.80 10.52 -11.04
N TRP A 286 2.80 11.38 -10.80
CA TRP A 286 1.39 11.03 -10.93
C TRP A 286 1.00 10.99 -12.41
N CYS A 287 1.25 9.82 -13.01
CA CYS A 287 0.97 9.51 -14.40
C CYS A 287 0.06 8.28 -14.51
N PHE A 288 -0.66 8.18 -15.61
CA PHE A 288 -1.58 7.10 -15.96
C PHE A 288 -1.29 6.59 -17.38
N GLY A 289 -1.78 5.39 -17.67
CA GLY A 289 -1.75 4.79 -19.00
C GLY A 289 -0.71 3.71 -19.20
N SER A 290 -0.33 3.47 -20.45
CA SER A 290 0.49 2.31 -20.85
C SER A 290 1.83 2.27 -20.13
N ASP A 291 2.42 3.43 -19.86
CA ASP A 291 3.69 3.57 -19.12
C ASP A 291 3.58 3.11 -17.66
N ARG A 292 2.36 2.93 -17.16
CA ARG A 292 2.04 2.41 -15.83
C ARG A 292 1.32 1.06 -15.89
N SER A 293 1.43 0.35 -17.01
CA SER A 293 0.72 -0.91 -17.24
C SER A 293 -0.80 -0.78 -17.13
N MET A 294 -1.35 0.39 -17.44
CA MET A 294 -2.78 0.64 -17.45
C MET A 294 -3.30 0.76 -18.88
N THR A 295 -4.56 0.39 -19.07
CA THR A 295 -5.25 0.53 -20.35
C THR A 295 -6.39 1.53 -20.24
N THR A 296 -6.58 2.36 -21.27
CA THR A 296 -7.79 3.18 -21.39
C THR A 296 -9.00 2.27 -21.56
N SER A 297 -9.94 2.33 -20.62
CA SER A 297 -11.16 1.55 -20.73
C SER A 297 -12.27 2.33 -21.41
N GLN A 298 -12.39 3.63 -21.12
CA GLN A 298 -13.47 4.50 -21.62
C GLN A 298 -13.01 5.96 -21.68
N ILE A 299 -13.63 6.74 -22.59
CA ILE A 299 -13.62 8.20 -22.55
C ILE A 299 -15.06 8.65 -22.34
N LEU A 300 -15.29 9.41 -21.28
CA LEU A 300 -16.59 9.94 -20.90
C LEU A 300 -16.66 11.41 -21.30
N ASP A 301 -17.70 11.78 -22.04
CA ASP A 301 -17.95 13.14 -22.51
C ASP A 301 -19.12 13.72 -21.71
N PHE A 302 -18.83 14.68 -20.84
CA PHE A 302 -19.79 15.46 -20.07
C PHE A 302 -19.91 16.85 -20.70
N GLU A 303 -21.03 17.56 -20.48
CA GLU A 303 -21.31 18.86 -21.13
C GLU A 303 -20.16 19.87 -21.02
N GLU A 304 -19.40 19.84 -19.92
CA GLU A 304 -18.32 20.78 -19.63
C GLU A 304 -16.94 20.12 -19.56
N GLU A 305 -16.85 18.78 -19.59
CA GLU A 305 -15.57 18.09 -19.41
C GLU A 305 -15.49 16.73 -20.10
N LYS A 306 -14.31 16.40 -20.60
CA LYS A 306 -13.95 15.05 -21.04
C LYS A 306 -13.08 14.38 -19.98
N VAL A 307 -13.40 13.14 -19.65
CA VAL A 307 -12.71 12.34 -18.64
C VAL A 307 -12.23 11.03 -19.26
N ILE A 308 -10.97 10.69 -19.05
CA ILE A 308 -10.39 9.41 -19.46
C ILE A 308 -10.46 8.46 -18.28
N VAL A 309 -10.92 7.24 -18.51
CA VAL A 309 -10.95 6.15 -17.54
C VAL A 309 -9.80 5.19 -17.85
N TRP A 310 -8.91 5.03 -16.88
CA TRP A 310 -7.77 4.12 -16.91
C TRP A 310 -8.01 2.98 -15.94
N GLN A 311 -7.74 1.76 -16.38
CA GLN A 311 -7.85 0.57 -15.55
C GLN A 311 -6.57 -0.23 -15.60
N ASN A 312 -6.21 -0.83 -14.47
CA ASN A 312 -5.16 -1.82 -14.45
C ASN A 312 -5.68 -3.16 -15.03
N PRO A 313 -4.81 -4.12 -15.41
CA PRO A 313 -5.23 -5.35 -16.09
C PRO A 313 -6.17 -6.23 -15.27
N THR A 314 -6.13 -6.10 -13.93
CA THR A 314 -7.02 -6.86 -13.02
C THR A 314 -8.35 -6.16 -12.73
N ASN A 315 -8.58 -4.95 -13.28
CA ASN A 315 -9.75 -4.09 -13.02
C ASN A 315 -10.00 -3.80 -11.53
N GLN A 316 -8.98 -3.92 -10.69
CA GLN A 316 -9.09 -3.64 -9.26
C GLN A 316 -8.90 -2.17 -8.95
N PHE A 317 -8.21 -1.46 -9.85
CA PHE A 317 -7.96 -0.04 -9.75
C PHE A 317 -8.51 0.66 -10.97
N THR A 318 -9.35 1.65 -10.73
CA THR A 318 -9.84 2.55 -11.76
C THR A 318 -9.41 3.96 -11.42
N PHE A 319 -8.73 4.62 -12.34
CA PHE A 319 -8.35 6.01 -12.23
C PHE A 319 -9.09 6.77 -13.30
N THR A 320 -9.60 7.94 -12.98
CA THR A 320 -10.13 8.86 -13.97
C THR A 320 -9.37 10.16 -13.94
N ALA A 321 -9.14 10.75 -15.10
CA ALA A 321 -8.40 12.00 -15.22
C ALA A 321 -9.08 12.92 -16.24
N HIS A 322 -8.96 14.23 -16.04
CA HIS A 322 -9.36 15.21 -17.04
C HIS A 322 -8.57 14.98 -18.33
N HIS A 323 -9.27 14.83 -19.47
CA HIS A 323 -8.65 14.52 -20.76
C HIS A 323 -7.61 15.55 -21.19
N GLU A 324 -7.89 16.85 -21.00
CA GLU A 324 -7.01 17.92 -21.48
C GLU A 324 -5.88 18.28 -20.51
N ARG A 325 -6.10 18.07 -19.20
CA ARG A 325 -5.19 18.55 -18.14
C ARG A 325 -4.47 17.43 -17.40
N CYS A 326 -4.85 16.18 -17.64
CA CYS A 326 -4.35 15.00 -16.94
C CYS A 326 -4.47 15.04 -15.41
N LEU A 327 -5.29 15.94 -14.85
CA LEU A 327 -5.52 16.04 -13.40
C LEU A 327 -6.40 14.88 -12.93
N PRO A 328 -6.09 14.26 -11.76
CA PRO A 328 -6.85 13.14 -11.24
C PRO A 328 -8.26 13.59 -10.87
N ARG A 329 -9.28 12.93 -11.42
CA ARG A 329 -10.70 13.22 -11.14
C ARG A 329 -11.24 12.24 -10.10
N THR A 330 -11.02 10.94 -10.29
CA THR A 330 -11.29 9.93 -9.28
C THR A 330 -10.20 8.87 -9.24
N LEU A 331 -10.02 8.28 -8.07
CA LEU A 331 -9.25 7.07 -7.86
C LEU A 331 -10.17 6.11 -7.14
N HIS A 332 -10.30 4.89 -7.64
CA HIS A 332 -11.17 3.89 -7.04
C HIS A 332 -10.43 2.56 -6.94
N HIS A 333 -10.45 2.02 -5.73
CA HIS A 333 -10.06 0.68 -5.37
C HIS A 333 -11.21 0.04 -4.56
N GLN A 334 -11.23 -1.30 -4.46
CA GLN A 334 -12.28 -2.05 -3.77
C GLN A 334 -12.57 -1.55 -2.34
N SER A 335 -11.56 -1.04 -1.64
CA SER A 335 -11.67 -0.59 -0.25
C SER A 335 -11.43 0.90 -0.04
N SER A 336 -11.20 1.68 -1.11
CA SER A 336 -10.95 3.10 -1.00
C SER A 336 -11.30 3.85 -2.28
N SER A 337 -11.74 5.09 -2.14
CA SER A 337 -12.01 5.94 -3.28
C SER A 337 -11.70 7.39 -2.96
N TRP A 338 -11.19 8.12 -3.93
CA TRP A 338 -11.00 9.56 -3.87
C TRP A 338 -11.69 10.21 -5.07
N ALA A 339 -12.30 11.37 -4.84
CA ALA A 339 -12.94 12.17 -5.88
C ALA A 339 -12.54 13.63 -5.68
N PHE A 340 -11.83 14.18 -6.66
CA PHE A 340 -11.37 15.56 -6.68
C PHE A 340 -12.34 16.43 -7.46
N ASN A 341 -12.59 17.64 -6.98
CA ASN A 341 -13.53 18.56 -7.61
C ASN A 341 -13.06 20.02 -7.68
N ARG A 342 -11.92 20.35 -7.09
CA ARG A 342 -11.30 21.67 -7.17
C ARG A 342 -9.81 21.53 -7.42
N TYR A 343 -9.26 22.38 -8.28
CA TYR A 343 -7.84 22.38 -8.63
C TYR A 343 -7.26 23.78 -8.73
N ARG A 344 -5.96 23.90 -8.47
CA ARG A 344 -5.18 25.11 -8.70
C ARG A 344 -3.84 24.74 -9.35
N LEU A 345 -3.49 25.39 -10.47
CA LEU A 345 -2.29 25.09 -11.27
C LEU A 345 -1.22 26.19 -11.23
N ASP A 346 -1.56 27.38 -10.76
CA ASP A 346 -0.66 28.54 -10.78
C ASP A 346 -0.52 29.13 -9.37
N PHE A 347 0.29 28.47 -8.53
CA PHE A 347 0.58 28.97 -7.19
C PHE A 347 2.00 28.62 -6.75
N ASN A 348 2.51 29.41 -5.80
CA ASN A 348 3.76 29.11 -5.13
C ASN A 348 3.52 28.07 -4.03
N ALA A 349 3.92 26.84 -4.28
CA ALA A 349 3.69 25.72 -3.37
C ALA A 349 4.59 25.72 -2.12
N THR A 350 5.64 26.55 -2.07
CA THR A 350 6.70 26.44 -1.05
C THR A 350 6.22 26.45 0.39
N HIS A 351 5.30 27.35 0.74
CA HIS A 351 4.77 27.48 2.11
C HIS A 351 3.88 26.32 2.56
N PHE A 352 3.41 25.46 1.64
CA PHE A 352 2.64 24.28 2.00
C PHE A 352 3.50 23.21 2.67
N PHE A 353 4.81 23.24 2.46
CA PHE A 353 5.73 22.22 2.95
C PHE A 353 6.44 22.64 4.23
N ASP A 354 6.06 23.76 4.85
CA ASP A 354 6.60 24.17 6.14
C ASP A 354 6.17 23.17 7.22
N LEU A 355 7.14 22.56 7.90
CA LEU A 355 6.89 21.65 9.02
C LEU A 355 6.52 22.43 10.28
N PRO A 356 5.52 21.98 11.06
CA PRO A 356 5.23 22.58 12.36
C PRO A 356 6.37 22.31 13.35
N SER A 357 6.48 23.16 14.38
CA SER A 357 7.50 22.99 15.42
C SER A 357 7.41 21.67 16.17
N SER A 358 6.25 21.00 16.18
CA SER A 358 6.11 19.65 16.75
C SER A 358 6.97 18.62 16.03
N CYS A 359 7.29 18.83 14.74
CA CYS A 359 8.16 17.96 13.97
C CYS A 359 9.66 18.20 14.22
N SER A 360 10.07 19.33 14.83
CA SER A 360 11.49 19.57 15.09
C SER A 360 12.04 18.68 16.21
N THR A 361 11.18 18.16 17.07
CA THR A 361 11.52 17.19 18.13
C THR A 361 10.99 15.79 17.82
N ALA A 362 10.38 15.59 16.64
CA ALA A 362 9.87 14.29 16.27
C ALA A 362 11.05 13.33 16.20
N LYS A 363 10.99 12.29 17.02
CA LYS A 363 11.99 11.24 16.94
C LYS A 363 11.64 10.36 15.76
N TRP A 364 12.66 9.98 15.00
CA TRP A 364 12.52 8.84 14.12
C TRP A 364 12.24 7.63 15.01
N GLU A 365 10.98 7.20 15.03
CA GLU A 365 10.63 5.91 15.58
C GLU A 365 10.95 4.91 14.47
N ASP A 366 12.02 4.13 14.66
CA ASP A 366 12.23 2.94 13.86
C ASP A 366 10.96 2.09 13.99
N PRO A 367 10.19 1.87 12.92
CA PRO A 367 9.01 1.02 13.00
C PRO A 367 9.35 -0.35 13.60
N CYS A 368 10.58 -0.84 13.37
CA CYS A 368 11.10 -2.11 13.87
C CYS A 368 11.56 -2.09 15.34
N GLY A 369 11.46 -0.96 16.06
CA GLY A 369 11.87 -0.85 17.46
C GLY A 369 13.38 -1.06 17.72
N LYS A 370 14.20 -1.14 16.67
CA LYS A 370 15.65 -1.13 16.80
C LYS A 370 16.06 0.30 17.09
N LYS A 371 16.84 0.49 18.16
CA LYS A 371 17.56 1.76 18.31
C LYS A 371 18.52 1.85 17.13
N LEU A 372 18.46 2.94 16.38
CA LEU A 372 19.55 3.32 15.48
C LEU A 372 20.87 3.16 16.25
N PRO A 373 21.90 2.50 15.68
CA PRO A 373 23.22 2.40 16.28
C PRO A 373 23.69 3.76 16.82
N GLU A 374 24.47 3.77 17.91
CA GLU A 374 24.84 5.04 18.56
C GLU A 374 25.60 6.01 17.65
N ASP A 375 26.24 5.45 16.62
CA ASP A 375 27.04 6.07 15.58
C ASP A 375 26.27 6.29 14.26
N ASP A 376 24.97 6.00 14.21
CA ASP A 376 24.15 6.25 13.02
C ASP A 376 24.02 7.77 12.78
N PRO A 377 24.47 8.30 11.64
CA PRO A 377 24.37 9.72 11.33
C PRO A 377 22.93 10.23 11.28
N ARG A 378 21.92 9.36 11.11
CA ARG A 378 20.49 9.72 11.25
C ARG A 378 20.15 10.11 12.68
N ARG A 379 20.89 9.64 13.69
CA ARG A 379 20.72 10.07 15.08
C ARG A 379 21.00 11.58 15.27
N ALA A 380 21.82 12.19 14.40
CA ALA A 380 22.07 13.63 14.40
C ALA A 380 20.90 14.45 13.80
N PHE A 381 19.99 13.81 13.07
CA PHE A 381 18.75 14.41 12.56
C PHE A 381 17.54 14.13 13.47
N VAL A 382 17.76 13.40 14.58
CA VAL A 382 16.74 12.91 15.53
C VAL A 382 16.96 13.50 16.95
N LEU A 383 17.85 14.50 17.07
CA LEU A 383 18.09 15.26 18.30
C LEU A 383 17.69 16.73 18.16
#